data_AF-A0A9D1VYZ3-F1
#
_entry.id   AF-A0A9D1VYZ3-F1
#
_cell.length_a   1.000
_cell.length_b   1.000
_cell.length_c   1.000
_cell.angle_alpha   90.00
_cell.angle_beta   90.00
_cell.angle_gamma   90.00
#
_symmetry.space_group_name_H-M   'P 1'
#
loop_
_entity.id
_entity.type
_entity.pdbx_description
1 polymer ?
#
loop_
_entity_poly.entity_id
_entity_poly.type
_entity_poly.pdbx_seq_one_letter_code
_entity_poly.pdbx_strand_id
1 'polypeptide(L)'
;MFEINGKSYVLKYNLKRVEMIENAVGMPTMAEMQAHRGMLGLTSLKAYFAYGLKEEGADAFAKPKEGMAMAEAMIENEGYLAVNGAVLEALERDCPFFFQGA
;
A
#
# COMPACT_ATOMS: atom_id res chain seq x y z
N MET A 1 -9.04 6.72 4.27
CA MET A 1 -9.01 6.35 5.70
C MET A 1 -9.63 4.97 5.80
N PHE A 2 -9.07 4.10 6.64
CA PHE A 2 -9.53 2.72 6.83
C PHE A 2 -9.86 2.54 8.30
N GLU A 3 -11.09 2.12 8.62
CA GLU A 3 -11.45 1.76 9.98
C GLU A 3 -11.29 0.25 10.17
N ILE A 4 -10.36 -0.14 11.03
CA ILE A 4 -10.02 -1.54 11.25
C ILE A 4 -9.88 -1.77 12.75
N ASN A 5 -10.67 -2.71 13.30
CA ASN A 5 -10.68 -3.03 14.73
C ASN A 5 -10.88 -1.80 15.64
N GLY A 6 -11.71 -0.84 15.22
CA GLY A 6 -12.01 0.39 15.97
C GLY A 6 -10.87 1.42 15.99
N LYS A 7 -9.84 1.23 15.17
CA LYS A 7 -8.77 2.21 14.93
C LYS A 7 -8.84 2.73 13.50
N SER A 8 -8.52 4.01 13.34
CA SER A 8 -8.41 4.63 12.03
C SER A 8 -6.98 4.53 11.51
N TYR A 9 -6.87 4.18 10.24
CA TYR A 9 -5.61 4.05 9.53
C TYR A 9 -5.62 4.88 8.24
N VAL A 10 -4.43 5.29 7.83
CA VAL A 10 -4.17 5.93 6.55
C VAL A 10 -3.03 5.21 5.84
N LEU A 11 -3.07 5.18 4.51
CA LEU A 11 -1.91 4.77 3.73
C LEU A 11 -0.94 5.94 3.67
N LYS A 12 0.32 5.69 4.03
CA LYS A 12 1.41 6.66 3.96
C LYS A 12 2.66 6.01 3.40
N TYR A 13 3.27 6.65 2.40
CA TYR A 13 4.53 6.18 1.83
C TYR A 13 5.68 7.17 2.02
N ASN A 14 6.89 6.61 2.07
CA ASN A 14 8.17 7.30 1.95
C ASN A 14 9.18 6.30 1.36
N LEU A 15 10.37 6.76 0.99
CA LEU A 15 11.39 5.90 0.37
C LEU A 15 11.68 4.64 1.18
N LYS A 16 11.80 4.73 2.51
CA LYS A 16 12.06 3.55 3.36
C LYS A 16 10.92 2.53 3.30
N ARG A 17 9.66 2.98 3.25
CA ARG A 17 8.51 2.08 3.10
C ARG A 17 8.51 1.39 1.75
N VAL A 18 8.85 2.12 0.70
CA VAL A 18 8.95 1.58 -0.65
C VAL A 18 10.08 0.55 -0.71
N GLU A 19 11.26 0.84 -0.17
CA GLU A 19 12.38 -0.13 -0.06
C GLU A 19 11.96 -1.40 0.68
N MET A 20 11.20 -1.29 1.78
CA MET A 20 10.67 -2.46 2.49
C MET A 20 9.70 -3.29 1.64
N ILE A 21 8.86 -2.62 0.85
CA ILE A 21 7.92 -3.28 -0.07
C ILE A 21 8.68 -4.00 -1.18
N GLU A 22 9.63 -3.33 -1.83
CA GLU A 22 10.45 -3.92 -2.89
C GLU A 22 11.24 -5.14 -2.38
N ASN A 23 11.77 -5.08 -1.16
CA ASN A 23 12.41 -6.23 -0.52
C ASN A 23 11.44 -7.39 -0.25
N ALA A 24 10.18 -7.10 0.09
CA ALA A 24 9.17 -8.12 0.36
C ALA A 24 8.59 -8.73 -0.93
N VAL A 25 8.43 -7.94 -1.99
CA VAL A 25 7.87 -8.37 -3.28
C VAL A 25 8.97 -8.97 -4.18
N GLY A 26 10.21 -8.49 -4.06
CA GLY A 26 11.35 -8.94 -4.87
C GLY A 26 11.48 -8.23 -6.21
N MET A 27 10.84 -7.07 -6.40
CA MET A 27 10.95 -6.28 -7.62
C MET A 27 10.77 -4.77 -7.37
N PRO A 28 11.31 -3.90 -8.25
CA PRO A 28 11.13 -2.46 -8.12
C PRO A 28 9.68 -2.02 -8.32
N THR A 29 9.21 -1.04 -7.55
CA THR A 29 7.82 -0.57 -7.59
C THR A 29 7.41 -0.09 -8.99
N MET A 30 8.25 0.70 -9.65
CA MET A 30 7.92 1.20 -10.99
C MET A 30 7.87 0.12 -12.06
N ALA A 31 8.72 -0.91 -11.93
CA ALA A 31 8.71 -2.02 -12.87
C ALA A 31 7.39 -2.80 -12.77
N GLU A 32 6.91 -3.03 -11.56
CA GLU A 32 5.64 -3.69 -11.29
C GLU A 32 4.44 -2.89 -11.79
N MET A 33 4.41 -1.59 -11.50
CA MET A 33 3.33 -0.71 -11.94
C MET A 33 3.23 -0.65 -13.47
N GLN A 34 4.37 -0.59 -14.18
CA GLN A 34 4.34 -0.58 -15.64
C GLN A 34 3.93 -1.93 -16.24
N ALA A 35 4.39 -3.05 -15.66
CA ALA A 35 4.08 -4.39 -16.15
C ALA A 35 2.56 -4.67 -16.21
N HIS A 36 1.81 -4.08 -15.27
CA HIS A 36 0.38 -4.33 -15.11
C HIS A 36 -0.50 -3.09 -15.23
N ARG A 37 0.01 -1.97 -15.77
CA ARG A 37 -0.73 -0.70 -15.92
C ARG A 37 -1.37 -0.25 -14.60
N GLY A 38 -0.62 -0.33 -13.51
CA GLY A 38 -1.06 0.03 -12.16
C GLY A 38 -1.85 -1.05 -11.41
N MET A 39 -2.09 -2.22 -12.01
CA MET A 39 -2.84 -3.30 -11.38
C MET A 39 -1.90 -4.24 -10.62
N LEU A 40 -1.76 -4.06 -9.31
CA LEU A 40 -0.85 -4.88 -8.50
C LEU A 40 -1.35 -6.32 -8.33
N GLY A 41 -0.46 -7.31 -8.39
CA GLY A 41 -0.82 -8.69 -8.03
C GLY A 41 -1.26 -8.79 -6.57
N LEU A 42 -2.06 -9.79 -6.18
CA LEU A 42 -2.61 -9.88 -4.81
C LEU A 42 -1.53 -9.88 -3.72
N THR A 43 -0.44 -10.62 -3.93
CA THR A 43 0.69 -10.65 -2.98
C THR A 43 1.28 -9.26 -2.79
N SER A 44 1.50 -8.56 -3.89
CA SER A 44 2.05 -7.21 -3.89
C SER A 44 1.07 -6.23 -3.28
N LEU A 45 -0.19 -6.21 -3.72
CA LEU A 45 -1.22 -5.33 -3.17
C LEU A 45 -1.32 -5.45 -1.65
N LYS A 46 -1.31 -6.68 -1.12
CA LYS A 46 -1.26 -6.91 0.33
C LYS A 46 0.01 -6.32 0.97
N ALA A 47 1.17 -6.46 0.33
CA ALA A 47 2.42 -5.84 0.79
C ALA A 47 2.36 -4.30 0.77
N TYR A 48 2.00 -3.68 -0.35
CA TYR A 48 1.89 -2.21 -0.44
C TYR A 48 0.94 -1.67 0.61
N PHE A 49 -0.22 -2.31 0.78
CA PHE A 49 -1.16 -1.94 1.82
C PHE A 49 -0.55 -2.08 3.22
N ALA A 50 -0.03 -3.26 3.56
CA ALA A 50 0.48 -3.58 4.89
C ALA A 50 1.63 -2.67 5.33
N TYR A 51 2.59 -2.41 4.44
CA TYR A 51 3.75 -1.57 4.75
C TYR A 51 3.42 -0.07 4.71
N GLY A 52 2.39 0.33 3.96
CA GLY A 52 1.89 1.70 3.92
C GLY A 52 0.94 2.06 5.06
N LEU A 53 0.39 1.06 5.77
CA LEU A 53 -0.66 1.27 6.77
C LEU A 53 -0.10 1.97 8.03
N LYS A 54 -0.59 3.17 8.32
CA LYS A 54 -0.20 4.02 9.45
C LYS A 54 -1.41 4.33 10.33
N GLU A 55 -1.27 4.19 11.64
CA GLU A 55 -2.32 4.60 12.60
C GLU A 55 -2.53 6.11 12.52
N GLU A 56 -3.78 6.54 12.39
CA GLU A 56 -4.11 7.97 12.33
C GLU A 56 -3.87 8.63 13.68
N GLY A 57 -3.25 9.81 13.68
CA GLY A 57 -2.89 10.54 14.90
C GLY A 57 -1.67 9.97 15.66
N ALA A 58 -1.12 8.84 15.24
CA ALA A 58 0.11 8.26 15.79
C ALA A 58 1.24 8.29 14.76
N ASP A 59 2.50 8.43 15.19
CA ASP A 59 3.65 8.27 14.31
C ASP A 59 4.13 6.81 14.22
N ALA A 60 3.16 5.91 14.07
CA ALA A 60 3.39 4.47 14.09
C ALA A 60 2.71 3.77 12.91
N PHE A 61 3.48 2.93 12.23
CA PHE A 61 2.95 2.05 11.19
C PHE A 61 2.50 0.73 11.79
N ALA A 62 1.50 0.12 11.17
CA ALA A 62 1.04 -1.20 11.55
C ALA A 62 2.18 -2.23 11.40
N LYS A 63 2.12 -3.29 12.22
CA LYS A 63 3.07 -4.40 12.06
C LYS A 63 2.77 -5.11 10.73
N PRO A 64 3.77 -5.46 9.90
CA PRO A 64 3.52 -6.03 8.57
C PRO A 64 2.58 -7.24 8.57
N LYS A 65 2.73 -8.18 9.51
CA LYS A 65 1.86 -9.36 9.61
C LYS A 65 0.39 -9.00 9.88
N GLU A 66 0.16 -8.02 10.75
CA GLU A 66 -1.19 -7.52 11.04
C GLU A 66 -1.73 -6.78 9.81
N GLY A 67 -0.93 -5.89 9.21
CA GLY A 67 -1.28 -5.17 7.99
C GLY A 67 -1.62 -6.07 6.80
N MET A 68 -0.97 -7.23 6.66
CA MET A 68 -1.27 -8.21 5.61
C MET A 68 -2.65 -8.84 5.78
N ALA A 69 -3.00 -9.23 7.02
CA ALA A 69 -4.33 -9.75 7.32
C ALA A 69 -5.41 -8.68 7.14
N MET A 70 -5.09 -7.43 7.49
CA MET A 70 -5.97 -6.30 7.24
C MET A 70 -6.17 -6.05 5.74
N ALA A 71 -5.11 -6.09 4.94
CA ALA A 71 -5.21 -5.94 3.49
C ALA A 71 -6.11 -7.00 2.86
N GLU A 72 -5.97 -8.26 3.30
CA GLU A 72 -6.83 -9.36 2.85
C GLU A 72 -8.30 -9.11 3.18
N ALA A 73 -8.61 -8.75 4.43
CA ALA A 73 -9.98 -8.42 4.82
C ALA A 73 -10.54 -7.22 4.02
N MET A 74 -9.74 -6.18 3.77
CA MET A 74 -10.18 -5.04 2.97
C MET A 74 -10.45 -5.43 1.51
N ILE A 75 -9.62 -6.28 0.91
CA ILE A 75 -9.82 -6.75 -0.47
C ILE A 75 -11.10 -7.59 -0.57
N GLU A 76 -11.38 -8.45 0.41
CA GLU A 76 -12.59 -9.28 0.45
C GLU A 76 -13.86 -8.43 0.65
N ASN A 77 -13.80 -7.40 1.51
CA ASN A 77 -14.97 -6.60 1.86
C ASN A 77 -15.25 -5.44 0.89
N GLU A 78 -14.22 -4.71 0.47
CA GLU A 78 -14.35 -3.50 -0.36
C GLU A 78 -14.03 -3.77 -1.84
N GLY A 79 -13.44 -4.93 -2.14
CA GLY A 79 -13.04 -5.32 -3.47
C GLY A 79 -11.64 -4.86 -3.85
N TYR A 80 -10.99 -5.69 -4.67
CA TYR A 80 -9.63 -5.47 -5.16
C TYR A 80 -9.40 -4.08 -5.76
N LEU A 81 -10.31 -3.60 -6.63
CA LEU A 81 -10.13 -2.33 -7.34
C LEU A 81 -10.10 -1.13 -6.38
N ALA A 82 -10.93 -1.14 -5.34
CA ALA A 82 -10.96 -0.08 -4.34
C ALA A 82 -9.65 -0.01 -3.56
N VAL A 83 -9.14 -1.18 -3.12
CA VAL A 83 -7.88 -1.25 -2.36
C VAL A 83 -6.68 -0.89 -3.26
N ASN A 84 -6.64 -1.37 -4.49
CA ASN A 84 -5.58 -1.03 -5.45
C ASN A 84 -5.58 0.48 -5.76
N GLY A 85 -6.75 1.06 -6.02
CA GLY A 85 -6.90 2.51 -6.24
C GLY A 85 -6.37 3.31 -5.06
N ALA A 86 -6.75 2.96 -3.83
CA ALA A 86 -6.29 3.66 -2.64
C ALA A 86 -4.76 3.58 -2.42
N VAL A 87 -4.13 2.45 -2.78
CA VAL A 87 -2.67 2.31 -2.76
C VAL A 87 -2.02 3.22 -3.79
N LEU A 88 -2.52 3.23 -5.03
CA LEU A 88 -1.98 4.07 -6.09
C LEU A 88 -2.12 5.56 -5.76
N GLU A 89 -3.30 6.00 -5.33
CA GLU A 89 -3.56 7.39 -4.93
C GLU A 89 -2.61 7.84 -3.80
N ALA A 90 -2.36 6.96 -2.83
CA ALA A 90 -1.43 7.24 -1.74
C ALA A 90 0.04 7.29 -2.21
N LEU A 91 0.45 6.42 -3.13
CA LEU A 91 1.77 6.47 -3.76
C LEU A 91 1.97 7.76 -4.57
N GLU A 92 0.98 8.16 -5.38
CA GLU A 92 1.02 9.41 -6.15
C GLU A 92 1.14 10.63 -5.25
N ARG A 93 0.34 10.68 -4.17
CA ARG A 93 0.35 11.78 -3.21
C ARG A 93 1.67 11.87 -2.45
N ASP A 94 2.20 10.74 -1.98
CA ASP A 94 3.32 10.72 -1.05
C ASP A 94 4.69 10.56 -1.71
N CYS A 95 4.72 9.94 -2.90
CA CYS A 95 5.92 9.68 -3.69
C CYS A 95 5.74 10.17 -5.14
N PRO A 96 5.39 11.46 -5.36
CA PRO A 96 5.07 11.98 -6.69
C PRO A 96 6.24 11.87 -7.68
N PHE A 97 7.48 11.75 -7.19
CA PHE A 97 8.69 11.55 -8.01
C PHE A 97 8.65 10.27 -8.86
N PHE A 98 7.84 9.26 -8.49
CA PHE A 98 7.60 8.09 -9.33
C PHE A 98 6.76 8.39 -10.57
N PHE A 99 5.99 9.47 -10.55
CA PHE A 99 5.00 9.83 -11.55
C PHE A 99 5.39 11.09 -12.33
N GLN A 100 6.53 11.70 -11.99
CA GLN A 100 7.08 12.84 -12.72
C GLN A 100 7.58 12.38 -14.10
N GLY A 101 6.92 12.82 -15.16
CA GLY A 101 7.31 12.52 -16.56
C GLY A 101 6.71 11.22 -17.13
N ALA A 102 5.73 10.63 -16.46
CA ALA A 102 4.87 9.58 -17.00
C ALA A 102 3.83 10.12 -18.00
#